data_AF-A0A382AKA7-F1
#
_entry.id   AF-A0A382AKA7-F1
#
_cell.length_a   1.000
_cell.length_b   1.000
_cell.length_c   1.000
_cell.angle_alpha   90.00
_cell.angle_beta   90.00
_cell.angle_gamma   90.00
#
_symmetry.space_group_name_H-M   'P 1'
#
loop_
_entity.id
_entity.type
_entity.pdbx_description
1 polymer ?
#
loop_
_entity_poly.entity_id
_entity_poly.type
_entity_poly.pdbx_seq_one_letter_code
_entity_poly.pdbx_strand_id
1 'polypeptide(L)' 'VDFRRTDDIEEALASLAELGSDAQVLAGGTDVMIQLQRGELDPGTLVHIERVDSIG' A
#
# COMPACT_ATOMS: atom_id res chain seq x y z
N VAL A 1 1.66 12.31 -3.00
CA VAL A 1 1.51 10.90 -2.61
C VAL A 1 2.89 10.37 -2.31
N ASP A 2 3.16 10.06 -1.05
CA ASP A 2 4.38 9.36 -0.65
C ASP A 2 4.24 7.86 -0.90
N PHE A 3 5.36 7.19 -1.16
CA PHE A 3 5.39 5.76 -1.48
C PHE A 3 6.35 5.04 -0.54
N ARG A 4 5.83 4.11 0.27
CA ARG A 4 6.62 3.21 1.12
C ARG A 4 6.52 1.80 0.54
N ARG A 5 7.66 1.12 0.37
CA ARG A 5 7.71 -0.29 -0.07
C ARG A 5 8.40 -1.11 1.01
N THR A 6 7.80 -2.24 1.34
CA THR A 6 8.39 -3.25 2.21
C THR A 6 8.00 -4.65 1.72
N ASP A 7 8.85 -5.63 1.98
CA ASP A 7 8.63 -7.06 1.81
C ASP A 7 8.30 -7.76 3.13
N ASP A 8 8.25 -7.02 4.25
CA ASP A 8 7.89 -7.48 5.58
C ASP A 8 6.46 -7.04 5.96
N ILE A 9 5.63 -8.00 6.35
CA ILE A 9 4.25 -7.75 6.80
C ILE A 9 4.22 -6.91 8.08
N GLU A 10 5.15 -7.12 9.01
CA GLU A 10 5.20 -6.39 10.27
C GLU A 10 5.53 -4.91 10.02
N GLU A 11 6.45 -4.62 9.11
CA GLU A 11 6.80 -3.25 8.73
C GLU A 11 5.65 -2.55 7.99
N ALA A 12 4.91 -3.30 7.17
CA ALA A 12 3.71 -2.78 6.50
C ALA A 12 2.62 -2.43 7.52
N LEU A 13 2.35 -3.32 8.48
CA LEU A 13 1.38 -3.09 9.55
C LEU A 13 1.79 -1.93 10.46
N ALA A 14 3.08 -1.81 10.78
CA ALA A 14 3.61 -0.67 11.54
C ALA A 14 3.40 0.65 10.79
N SER A 15 3.65 0.68 9.48
CA SER A 15 3.42 1.86 8.64
C SER A 15 1.94 2.23 8.58
N LEU A 16 1.03 1.26 8.47
CA LEU A 16 -0.42 1.52 8.49
C LEU A 16 -0.87 2.05 9.87
N ALA A 17 -0.33 1.51 10.95
CA ALA A 17 -0.64 1.98 12.30
C ALA A 17 -0.12 3.41 12.56
N GLU A 18 1.04 3.76 12.01
CA GLU A 18 1.62 5.11 12.09
C GLU A 18 0.80 6.14 11.29
N LEU A 19 0.40 5.77 10.07
CA LEU A 19 -0.21 6.69 9.11
C LEU A 19 -1.75 6.73 9.18
N GLY A 20 -2.38 5.73 9.79
CA GLY A 20 -3.82 5.69 9.99
C GLY A 20 -4.62 5.75 8.68
N SER A 21 -5.64 6.60 8.64
CA SER A 21 -6.52 6.76 7.47
C SER A 21 -5.84 7.36 6.24
N ASP A 22 -4.63 7.89 6.40
CA ASP A 22 -3.90 8.53 5.30
C ASP A 22 -3.07 7.52 4.49
N ALA A 23 -3.07 6.24 4.88
CA ALA A 23 -2.36 5.17 4.20
C ALA A 23 -3.29 4.10 3.58
N GLN A 24 -2.95 3.65 2.38
CA GLN A 24 -3.63 2.57 1.67
C GLN A 24 -2.63 1.46 1.32
N VAL A 25 -3.00 0.20 1.58
CA VAL A 25 -2.21 -0.98 1.18
C VAL A 25 -2.33 -1.23 -0.32
N LEU A 26 -1.19 -1.45 -0.97
CA LEU A 26 -1.06 -1.88 -2.35
C LEU A 26 -0.41 -3.27 -2.37
N ALA A 27 -1.20 -4.32 -2.60
CA ALA A 27 -0.72 -5.72 -2.64
C ALA A 27 -0.74 -6.33 -4.06
N GLY A 28 -1.34 -5.63 -5.03
CA GLY A 28 -1.36 -5.98 -6.44
C GLY A 28 -1.20 -4.70 -7.25
N GLY A 29 -0.06 -4.55 -7.94
CA GLY A 29 0.35 -3.28 -8.53
C GLY A 29 -0.55 -2.73 -9.65
N THR A 30 -1.54 -3.48 -10.13
CA THR A 30 -2.35 -3.08 -11.30
C THR A 30 -3.65 -2.37 -10.91
N ASP A 31 -4.47 -2.93 -10.02
CA ASP A 31 -5.81 -2.39 -9.75
C ASP A 31 -5.78 -1.03 -9.04
N VAL A 32 -4.95 -0.88 -8.01
CA VAL A 32 -4.86 0.37 -7.24
C VAL A 32 -4.22 1.49 -8.08
N MET A 33 -3.24 1.18 -8.94
CA MET A 33 -2.67 2.17 -9.87
C MET A 33 -3.72 2.68 -10.87
N ILE A 34 -4.64 1.81 -11.29
CA ILE A 34 -5.80 2.20 -12.13
C ILE A 34 -6.75 3.10 -11.32
N GLN A 35 -7.04 2.77 -10.07
CA GLN A 35 -7.91 3.57 -9.20
C GLN A 35 -7.33 4.97 -8.89
N LEU A 36 -6.03 5.06 -8.64
CA LEU A 36 -5.29 6.33 -8.51
C LEU A 36 -5.37 7.16 -9.80
N GLN A 37 -5.15 6.55 -10.97
CA GLN A 37 -5.29 7.25 -12.26
C GLN A 37 -6.71 7.77 -12.52
N ARG A 38 -7.73 7.07 -12.01
CA ARG A 38 -9.14 7.46 -12.13
C ARG A 38 -9.58 8.46 -11.06
N GLY A 39 -8.74 8.77 -10.08
CA GLY A 39 -9.08 9.64 -8.95
C GLY A 39 -10.10 9.01 -7.98
N GLU A 40 -10.23 7.69 -8.00
CA GLU A 40 -11.13 6.93 -7.12
C GLU A 40 -10.52 6.75 -5.71
N LEU A 41 -9.21 6.96 -5.59
CA LEU A 41 -8.44 6.94 -4.35
C LEU A 41 -7.61 8.23 -4.24
N ASP A 42 -7.67 8.88 -3.08
CA ASP A 42 -6.82 10.03 -2.72
C ASP A 42 -6.07 9.82 -1.39
N PRO A 43 -5.25 8.76 -1.27
CA PRO A 43 -4.46 8.54 -0.06
C PRO A 43 -3.25 9.46 -0.04
N GLY A 44 -2.94 10.02 1.14
CA GLY A 44 -1.69 10.78 1.34
C GLY A 44 -0.45 9.91 1.12
N THR A 45 -0.52 8.62 1.49
CA THR A 45 0.57 7.65 1.38
C THR A 45 0.10 6.30 0.85
N LEU A 46 0.88 5.71 -0.05
CA LEU A 46 0.70 4.34 -0.52
C LEU A 46 1.74 3.43 0.14
N VAL A 47 1.28 2.36 0.78
CA VAL A 47 2.12 1.31 1.37
C VAL A 47 2.07 0.09 0.46
N HIS A 48 3.11 -0.10 -0.34
CA HIS A 48 3.27 -1.24 -1.24
C HIS A 48 3.87 -2.43 -0.50
N ILE A 49 3.07 -3.48 -0.37
CA ILE A 49 3.51 -4.79 0.07
C ILE A 49 3.77 -5.59 -1.20
N GLU A 50 5.03 -5.78 -1.53
CA GLU A 50 5.37 -6.64 -2.65
C GLU A 50 4.98 -8.09 -2.32
N ARG A 51 4.66 -8.90 -3.34
CA ARG A 51 4.19 -10.28 -3.17
C ARG A 51 5.03 -11.01 -2.12
N VAL A 52 4.45 -11.23 -0.95
CA VAL A 52 4.98 -12.16 0.04
C VAL A 52 4.75 -13.54 -0.56
N ASP A 53 5.80 -14.21 -1.03
CA ASP A 53 5.75 -15.58 -1.58
C ASP A 53 5.26 -16.63 -0.55
N SER A 54 4.89 -16.20 0.66
CA SER A 54 4.36 -17.02 1.75
C SER A 54 2.83 -17.26 1.70
N ILE A 55 2.10 -16.70 0.73
CA ILE A 55 0.72 -17.14 0.44
C ILE A 55 0.76 -18.07 -0.78
N GLY A 56 1.25 -19.29 -0.53
CA GLY A 56 1.19 -20.45 -1.42
C GLY A 56 0.44 -21.59 -0.75
#